data_AF-A0A7C3EJ46-F1
#
_entry.id   AF-A0A7C3EJ46-F1
#
_cell.length_a   1.000
_cell.length_b   1.000
_cell.length_c   1.000
_cell.angle_alpha   90.00
_cell.angle_beta   90.00
_cell.angle_gamma   90.00
#
_symmetry.space_group_name_H-M   'P 1'
#
loop_
_entity.id
_entity.type
_entity.pdbx_description
1 polymer ?
#
loop_
_entity_poly.entity_id
_entity_poly.type
_entity_poly.pdbx_seq_one_letter_code
_entity_poly.pdbx_strand_id
1 'polypeptide(L)'
;MIEQPETLYPNAGSAINEYSVTIETFDTLSACWRETATVLPWRSLFTLPPWLSAWWHIFGADWKNLICAVRNQHVLIGIAPLMLRNGEAQFIGSPDVCDFMDCIITPGA
;
A
#
# COMPACT_ATOMS: atom_id res chain seq x y z
N MET A 1 45.84 32.35 15.40
CA MET A 1 44.85 31.41 14.83
C MET A 1 43.78 31.25 15.89
N ILE A 2 42.68 32.01 15.95
CA ILE A 2 41.61 32.24 14.94
C ILE A 2 41.19 30.86 14.38
N GLU A 3 40.01 30.27 14.64
CA GLU A 3 38.59 30.72 14.60
C GLU A 3 37.76 30.04 15.73
N GLN A 4 36.94 30.76 16.50
CA GLN A 4 35.47 31.01 16.42
C GLN A 4 34.51 29.81 16.72
N PRO A 5 33.39 30.05 17.47
CA PRO A 5 32.42 29.03 17.91
C PRO A 5 31.10 29.08 17.12
N GLU A 6 30.50 27.94 16.76
CA GLU A 6 29.17 27.88 16.11
C GLU A 6 28.73 26.40 16.03
N THR A 7 27.50 25.94 16.29
CA THR A 7 26.28 26.44 16.91
C THR A 7 25.55 25.18 17.40
N LEU A 8 24.90 25.24 18.56
CA LEU A 8 24.01 24.20 19.04
C LEU A 8 22.77 24.21 18.14
N TYR A 9 22.74 23.38 17.09
CA TYR A 9 21.49 23.11 16.40
C TYR A 9 20.53 22.46 17.40
N PRO A 10 19.32 22.99 17.60
CA PRO A 10 18.32 22.25 18.35
C PRO A 10 18.06 20.95 17.59
N ASN A 11 18.05 19.82 18.29
CA ASN A 11 17.49 18.58 17.79
C ASN A 11 16.09 18.91 17.26
N ALA A 12 15.97 19.09 15.94
CA ALA A 12 14.70 18.96 15.26
C ALA A 12 14.27 17.53 15.58
N GLY A 13 13.30 17.40 16.50
CA GLY A 13 12.81 16.12 16.94
C GLY A 13 12.55 15.27 15.71
N SER A 14 13.36 14.24 15.54
CA SER A 14 13.11 13.22 14.54
C SER A 14 11.81 12.59 14.95
N ALA A 15 10.70 13.07 14.39
CA ALA A 15 9.43 12.38 14.47
C ALA A 15 9.73 10.98 13.94
N ILE A 16 9.72 10.00 14.84
CA ILE A 16 9.70 8.61 14.46
C ILE A 16 8.44 8.44 13.61
N ASN A 17 8.59 8.41 12.28
CA ASN A 17 7.50 7.98 11.43
C ASN A 17 7.29 6.51 11.73
N GLU A 18 6.30 6.22 12.55
CA GLU A 18 5.90 4.86 12.86
C GLU A 18 5.11 4.32 11.66
N TYR A 19 5.82 3.56 10.84
CA TYR A 19 5.22 2.83 9.73
C TYR A 19 4.80 1.44 10.19
N SER A 20 3.63 1.00 9.75
CA SER A 20 3.15 -0.36 9.97
C SER A 20 2.65 -0.99 8.67
N VAL A 21 2.74 -2.32 8.62
CA VAL A 21 2.19 -3.15 7.54
C VAL A 21 1.19 -4.12 8.16
N THR A 22 -0.03 -4.15 7.63
CA THR A 22 -1.05 -5.12 8.02
C THR A 22 -1.50 -5.93 6.82
N ILE A 23 -2.03 -7.12 7.08
CA ILE A 23 -2.70 -7.93 6.06
C ILE A 23 -4.19 -7.64 6.13
N GLU A 24 -4.76 -7.31 4.98
CA GLU A 24 -6.15 -6.97 4.79
C GLU A 24 -6.90 -8.10 4.09
N THR A 25 -8.22 -8.09 4.23
CA THR A 25 -9.15 -8.92 3.45
C THR A 25 -9.86 -8.05 2.41
N PHE A 26 -10.62 -8.66 1.51
CA PHE A 26 -11.47 -7.88 0.59
C PHE A 26 -12.52 -7.03 1.31
N ASP A 27 -13.02 -7.48 2.47
CA ASP A 27 -13.99 -6.73 3.26
C ASP A 27 -13.34 -5.49 3.89
N THR A 28 -12.15 -5.63 4.48
CA THR A 28 -11.43 -4.49 5.06
C THR A 28 -10.92 -3.55 3.98
N LEU A 29 -10.44 -4.07 2.84
CA LEU A 29 -10.10 -3.28 1.66
C LEU A 29 -11.29 -2.44 1.16
N SER A 30 -12.48 -3.04 1.13
CA SER A 30 -13.72 -2.35 0.76
C SER A 30 -14.13 -1.29 1.78
N ALA A 31 -13.86 -1.51 3.08
CA ALA A 31 -14.06 -0.51 4.12
C ALA A 31 -13.11 0.68 3.93
N CYS A 32 -11.81 0.42 3.68
CA CYS A 32 -10.82 1.46 3.38
C CYS A 32 -11.20 2.28 2.14
N TRP A 33 -11.73 1.65 1.09
CA TRP A 33 -12.17 2.37 -0.10
C TRP A 33 -13.37 3.31 0.15
N ARG A 34 -14.29 2.92 1.04
CA ARG A 34 -15.45 3.75 1.42
C ARG A 34 -15.11 4.87 2.40
N GLU A 35 -13.96 4.77 3.06
CA GLU A 35 -13.55 5.76 4.05
C GLU A 35 -13.20 7.09 3.37
N THR A 36 -13.95 8.13 3.72
CA THR A 36 -13.87 9.46 3.10
C THR A 36 -12.62 10.25 3.50
N ALA A 37 -11.88 9.79 4.52
CA ALA A 37 -10.67 10.41 5.04
C ALA A 37 -9.38 9.80 4.48
N THR A 38 -9.43 8.95 3.45
CA THR A 38 -8.22 8.35 2.91
C THR A 38 -7.50 9.29 1.95
N VAL A 39 -6.17 9.38 2.08
CA VAL A 39 -5.29 10.07 1.14
C VAL A 39 -5.00 9.24 -0.11
N LEU A 40 -5.57 8.04 -0.20
CA LEU A 40 -5.41 7.16 -1.35
C LEU A 40 -6.32 7.63 -2.49
N PRO A 41 -5.78 7.88 -3.68
CA PRO A 41 -6.55 8.54 -4.72
C PRO A 41 -7.41 7.58 -5.56
N TRP A 42 -7.35 6.25 -5.33
CA TRP A 42 -8.15 5.20 -6.01
C TRP A 42 -8.40 5.47 -7.50
N ARG A 43 -7.36 5.86 -8.25
CA ARG A 43 -7.50 6.47 -9.59
C ARG A 43 -7.78 5.46 -10.70
N SER A 44 -7.52 4.19 -10.45
CA SER A 44 -7.66 3.12 -11.45
C SER A 44 -8.82 2.20 -11.06
N LEU A 45 -9.76 2.02 -11.98
CA LEU A 45 -10.86 1.05 -11.84
C LEU A 45 -10.32 -0.35 -11.53
N PHE A 46 -9.18 -0.71 -12.11
CA PHE A 46 -8.54 -2.01 -11.96
C PHE A 46 -7.98 -2.28 -10.56
N THR A 47 -7.84 -1.22 -9.76
CA THR A 47 -7.38 -1.30 -8.35
C THR A 47 -8.53 -1.20 -7.34
N LEU A 48 -9.78 -1.07 -7.81
CA LEU A 48 -10.92 -0.97 -6.91
C LEU A 48 -11.25 -2.34 -6.29
N PRO A 49 -11.75 -2.37 -5.03
CA PRO A 49 -12.02 -3.62 -4.33
C PRO A 49 -12.95 -4.59 -5.09
N PRO A 50 -14.04 -4.15 -5.74
CA PRO A 50 -14.89 -5.06 -6.52
C PRO A 50 -14.16 -5.70 -7.71
N TRP A 51 -13.28 -4.94 -8.37
CA TRP A 51 -12.52 -5.44 -9.51
C TRP A 51 -11.47 -6.46 -9.05
N LEU A 52 -10.69 -6.12 -8.02
CA LEU A 52 -9.69 -7.01 -7.44
C LEU A 52 -10.32 -8.32 -6.92
N SER A 53 -11.52 -8.24 -6.32
CA SER A 53 -12.25 -9.43 -5.86
C SER A 53 -12.70 -10.33 -7.02
N ALA A 54 -13.23 -9.74 -8.09
CA ALA A 54 -13.60 -10.49 -9.29
C ALA A 54 -12.38 -11.16 -9.94
N TRP A 55 -11.26 -10.46 -10.01
CA TRP A 55 -10.01 -11.01 -10.55
C TRP A 55 -9.43 -12.12 -9.67
N TRP A 56 -9.47 -11.94 -8.34
CA TRP A 56 -9.11 -12.99 -7.41
C TRP A 56 -9.93 -14.26 -7.60
N HIS A 57 -11.24 -14.14 -7.86
CA HIS A 57 -12.09 -15.29 -8.14
C HIS A 57 -11.68 -16.06 -9.41
N ILE A 58 -11.15 -15.37 -10.42
CA ILE A 58 -10.74 -15.98 -11.69
C ILE A 58 -9.32 -16.57 -11.61
N PHE A 59 -8.37 -15.84 -11.03
CA PHE A 59 -6.94 -16.19 -11.09
C PHE A 59 -6.40 -16.82 -9.79
N GLY A 60 -7.15 -16.73 -8.69
CA GLY A 60 -6.66 -17.05 -7.35
C GLY A 60 -6.74 -18.52 -6.92
N ALA A 61 -7.25 -19.43 -7.75
CA ALA A 61 -7.58 -20.81 -7.35
C ALA A 61 -6.42 -21.57 -6.67
N ASP A 62 -5.19 -21.43 -7.18
CA ASP A 62 -3.97 -22.08 -6.65
C ASP A 62 -3.08 -21.13 -5.85
N TRP A 63 -3.59 -19.94 -5.52
CA TRP A 63 -2.86 -18.90 -4.85
C TRP A 63 -3.42 -18.66 -3.45
N LYS A 64 -2.66 -17.97 -2.60
CA LYS A 64 -3.13 -17.39 -1.34
C LYS A 64 -3.27 -15.88 -1.50
N ASN A 65 -4.38 -15.32 -1.04
CA ASN A 65 -4.58 -13.88 -1.07
C ASN A 65 -3.64 -13.20 -0.06
N LEU A 66 -3.02 -12.09 -0.47
CA LEU A 66 -2.18 -11.24 0.38
C LEU A 66 -2.38 -9.78 -0.01
N ILE A 67 -3.32 -9.10 0.63
CA ILE A 67 -3.48 -7.65 0.46
C ILE A 67 -2.71 -6.97 1.57
N CYS A 68 -1.59 -6.33 1.26
CA CYS A 68 -0.78 -5.62 2.25
C CYS A 68 -1.20 -4.14 2.29
N ALA A 69 -1.44 -3.60 3.48
CA ALA A 69 -1.71 -2.19 3.69
C ALA A 69 -0.58 -1.54 4.51
N VAL A 70 -0.05 -0.42 4.00
CA VAL A 70 1.00 0.38 4.64
C VAL A 70 0.36 1.62 5.26
N ARG A 71 0.65 1.85 6.54
CA ARG A 71 0.17 3.02 7.28
C ARG A 71 1.33 3.84 7.85
N ASN A 72 1.17 5.15 7.87
CA ASN A 72 2.03 6.08 8.63
C ASN A 72 1.19 6.69 9.74
N GLN A 73 1.55 6.46 11.01
CA GLN A 73 0.79 6.97 12.16
C GLN A 73 -0.72 6.67 12.04
N HIS A 74 -1.08 5.46 11.59
CA HIS A 74 -2.44 4.96 11.30
C HIS A 74 -3.09 5.44 9.99
N VAL A 75 -2.53 6.45 9.32
CA VAL A 75 -3.04 6.91 8.02
C VAL A 75 -2.64 5.91 6.94
N LEU A 76 -3.63 5.40 6.20
CA LEU A 76 -3.40 4.49 5.07
C LEU A 76 -2.78 5.25 3.89
N ILE A 77 -1.55 4.85 3.53
CA ILE A 77 -0.74 5.51 2.49
C ILE A 77 -0.39 4.58 1.33
N GLY A 78 -0.64 3.28 1.45
CA GLY A 78 -0.32 2.31 0.41
C GLY A 78 -1.08 1.00 0.56
N ILE A 79 -1.46 0.39 -0.56
CA ILE A 79 -1.99 -0.97 -0.64
C ILE A 79 -1.30 -1.70 -1.79
N ALA A 80 -0.79 -2.90 -1.52
CA ALA A 80 -0.29 -3.83 -2.52
C ALA A 80 -1.23 -5.04 -2.59
N PRO A 81 -2.04 -5.19 -3.66
CA PRO A 81 -2.95 -6.31 -3.84
C PRO A 81 -2.18 -7.50 -4.42
N LEU A 82 -1.64 -8.36 -3.58
CA LEU A 82 -0.81 -9.48 -3.98
C LEU A 82 -1.52 -10.83 -3.83
N MET A 83 -0.95 -11.82 -4.48
CA MET A 83 -1.22 -13.22 -4.24
C MET A 83 0.07 -14.03 -4.22
N LEU A 84 0.10 -15.09 -3.40
CA LEU A 84 1.27 -15.91 -3.13
C LEU A 84 1.10 -17.37 -3.55
N ARG A 85 2.14 -17.95 -4.14
CA ARG A 85 2.20 -19.40 -4.43
C ARG A 85 3.65 -19.86 -4.44
N ASN A 86 3.98 -20.90 -3.68
CA ASN A 86 5.30 -21.54 -3.69
C ASN A 86 6.51 -20.58 -3.52
N GLY A 87 6.36 -19.51 -2.73
CA GLY A 87 7.41 -18.50 -2.52
C GLY A 87 7.44 -17.39 -3.58
N GLU A 88 6.57 -17.45 -4.58
CA GLU A 88 6.34 -16.39 -5.56
C GLU A 88 5.25 -15.45 -5.07
N ALA A 89 5.41 -14.16 -5.39
CA ALA A 89 4.40 -13.14 -5.20
C ALA A 89 4.16 -12.41 -6.52
N GLN A 90 2.89 -12.19 -6.84
CA GLN A 90 2.50 -11.32 -7.95
C GLN A 90 1.26 -10.52 -7.56
N PHE A 91 0.92 -9.50 -8.34
CA PHE A 91 -0.35 -8.81 -8.18
C PHE A 91 -1.53 -9.75 -8.44
N ILE A 92 -2.67 -9.47 -7.81
CA ILE A 92 -3.92 -10.15 -8.10
C ILE A 92 -4.27 -9.94 -9.58
N GLY A 93 -4.27 -11.03 -10.35
CA GLY A 93 -4.40 -11.00 -11.80
C GLY A 93 -3.58 -12.09 -12.47
N SER A 94 -3.20 -11.86 -13.73
CA SER A 94 -2.29 -12.74 -14.47
C SER A 94 -1.14 -11.92 -15.05
N PRO A 95 0.09 -12.47 -15.10
CA PRO A 95 1.20 -11.84 -15.80
C PRO A 95 0.90 -11.56 -17.28
N ASP A 96 -0.06 -12.27 -17.88
CA ASP A 96 -0.48 -12.08 -19.28
C ASP A 96 -1.32 -10.80 -19.51
N VAL A 97 -1.77 -10.12 -18.44
CA VAL A 97 -2.62 -8.90 -18.50
C VAL A 97 -2.14 -7.84 -17.50
N CYS A 98 -0.84 -7.50 -17.56
CA CYS A 98 -0.18 -6.70 -16.53
C CYS A 98 -0.48 -5.19 -16.54
N ASP A 99 -1.02 -4.64 -17.64
CA ASP A 99 -1.35 -3.20 -17.75
C ASP A 99 -2.39 -2.72 -16.73
N PHE A 100 -3.10 -3.65 -16.09
CA PHE A 100 -4.17 -3.39 -15.14
C PHE A 100 -3.76 -3.58 -13.66
N MET A 101 -2.50 -3.95 -13.41
CA MET A 101 -2.02 -4.31 -12.08
C MET A 101 -1.13 -3.21 -11.49
N ASP A 102 -1.49 -2.67 -10.32
CA ASP A 102 -0.72 -1.63 -9.65
C ASP A 102 -0.98 -1.63 -8.13
N CYS A 103 -0.13 -0.93 -7.40
CA CYS A 103 -0.35 -0.56 -6.01
C CYS A 103 -1.26 0.68 -5.90
N ILE A 104 -2.09 0.74 -4.86
CA ILE A 104 -2.83 1.96 -4.52
C ILE A 104 -1.97 2.76 -3.54
N ILE A 105 -1.22 3.74 -4.03
CA ILE A 105 -0.28 4.52 -3.22
C ILE A 105 -0.59 6.01 -3.24
N THR A 106 -0.32 6.69 -2.13
CA THR A 106 -0.29 8.15 -2.10
C THR A 106 0.83 8.65 -3.01
N PRO A 107 0.58 9.64 -3.90
CA PRO A 107 1.61 10.21 -4.75
C PRO A 107 2.79 10.75 -3.94
N GLY A 108 4.01 10.54 -4.44
CA GLY A 108 5.19 11.23 -3.95
C GLY A 108 5.17 12.72 -4.31
N ALA A 109 5.95 13.51 -3.56
CA ALA A 109 6.21 14.93 -3.86
C ALA A 109 7.30 15.09 -4.93
#